data_AF-A0A1G8FJK0-F1
#
_entry.id   AF-A0A1G8FJK0-F1
#
_cell.length_a   1.000
_cell.length_b   1.000
_cell.length_c   1.000
_cell.angle_alpha   90.00
_cell.angle_beta   90.00
_cell.angle_gamma   90.00
#
_symmetry.space_group_name_H-M   'P 1'
#
loop_
_entity.id
_entity.type
_entity.pdbx_description
1 polymer ?
#
loop_
_entity_poly.entity_id
_entity_poly.type
_entity_poly.pdbx_seq_one_letter_code
_entity_poly.pdbx_strand_id
1 'polypeptide(L)'
;MPFEKGKSGNPKGRPKVRGDRRTDRRDDLRALFVAKAPELVQKVLELALAGDTTMLRLCVDKIVPSLRPTDGPITIALPGGTLAENGQAVVDALATGKLTTDQANAVMGVIQGQAKIVETDDLARRVAALEKEHGAS
;
A
#
# COMPACT_ATOMS: atom_id res chain seq x y z
N MET A 1 -32.13 -14.14 -1.16
CA MET A 1 -31.85 -12.95 -2.01
C MET A 1 -30.36 -12.92 -2.31
N PRO A 2 -29.94 -12.93 -3.57
CA PRO A 2 -28.52 -12.86 -3.93
C PRO A 2 -27.92 -11.48 -3.62
N PHE A 3 -26.61 -11.42 -3.38
CA PHE A 3 -25.85 -10.21 -3.05
C PHE A 3 -25.64 -9.34 -4.31
N GLU A 4 -26.13 -8.08 -4.29
CA GLU A 4 -25.90 -7.11 -5.38
C GLU A 4 -24.48 -6.53 -5.30
N LYS A 5 -23.66 -6.84 -6.30
CA LYS A 5 -22.31 -6.25 -6.46
C LYS A 5 -22.42 -4.71 -6.48
N GLY A 6 -21.66 -4.04 -5.61
CA GLY A 6 -21.63 -2.57 -5.52
C GLY A 6 -22.60 -1.95 -4.50
N LYS A 7 -23.53 -2.72 -3.96
CA LYS A 7 -24.33 -2.30 -2.80
C LYS A 7 -23.92 -3.09 -1.57
N SER A 8 -23.26 -2.38 -0.65
CA SER A 8 -23.12 -2.88 0.72
C SER A 8 -24.52 -3.20 1.26
N GLY A 9 -24.71 -4.39 1.82
CA GLY A 9 -25.94 -4.75 2.56
C GLY A 9 -26.20 -3.83 3.76
N ASN A 10 -25.20 -3.02 4.14
CA ASN A 10 -25.34 -1.89 5.02
C ASN A 10 -24.83 -0.61 4.33
N PRO A 11 -25.69 0.09 3.56
CA PRO A 11 -25.31 1.29 2.81
C PRO A 11 -24.89 2.47 3.69
N LYS A 12 -25.20 2.44 5.00
CA LYS A 12 -24.77 3.46 5.98
C LYS A 12 -23.41 3.14 6.63
N GLY A 13 -22.77 2.03 6.26
CA GLY A 13 -21.54 1.56 6.89
C GLY A 13 -21.76 1.07 8.33
N ARG A 14 -20.70 0.55 8.97
CA ARG A 14 -20.76 0.21 10.41
C ARG A 14 -21.30 1.43 11.16
N PRO A 15 -22.43 1.33 11.87
CA PRO A 15 -22.99 2.46 12.57
C PRO A 15 -21.90 3.07 13.45
N LYS A 16 -21.60 4.37 13.27
CA LYS A 16 -20.89 5.14 14.30
C LYS A 16 -21.84 5.19 15.49
N VAL A 17 -21.87 4.11 16.27
CA VAL A 17 -22.55 4.12 17.55
C VAL A 17 -21.75 5.13 18.36
N ARG A 18 -22.32 6.31 18.58
CA ARG A 18 -21.89 7.20 19.64
C ARG A 18 -21.89 6.34 20.91
N GLY A 19 -20.72 5.92 21.39
CA GLY A 19 -20.59 4.92 22.43
C GLY A 19 -19.98 3.56 22.03
N ASP A 20 -19.30 3.39 20.88
CA ASP A 20 -18.23 2.37 20.85
C ASP A 20 -17.14 2.87 21.81
N ARG A 21 -17.33 2.56 23.09
CA ARG A 21 -16.51 3.04 24.20
C ARG A 21 -15.03 2.79 23.97
N ARG A 22 -14.64 1.85 23.11
CA ARG A 22 -13.23 1.60 22.76
C ARG A 22 -12.72 2.60 21.73
N THR A 23 -13.54 2.97 20.74
CA THR A 23 -13.19 3.96 19.72
C THR A 23 -13.22 5.37 20.30
N ASP A 24 -14.28 5.73 21.03
CA ASP A 24 -14.41 7.05 21.66
C ASP A 24 -13.27 7.30 22.66
N ARG A 25 -12.96 6.32 23.53
CA ARG A 25 -11.82 6.43 24.46
C ARG A 25 -10.47 6.57 23.76
N ARG A 26 -10.27 5.93 22.61
CA ARG A 26 -9.01 6.06 21.86
C ARG A 26 -8.85 7.46 21.29
N ASP A 27 -9.94 8.05 20.83
CA ASP A 27 -9.92 9.40 20.27
C ASP A 27 -9.77 10.46 21.37
N ASP A 28 -10.43 10.28 22.51
CA ASP A 28 -10.24 11.13 23.70
C ASP A 28 -8.79 11.07 24.21
N LEU A 29 -8.23 9.86 24.34
CA LEU A 29 -6.82 9.67 24.74
C LEU A 29 -5.88 10.33 23.74
N ARG A 30 -6.09 10.14 22.43
CA ARG A 30 -5.28 10.79 21.40
C ARG A 30 -5.33 12.31 21.52
N ALA A 31 -6.51 12.89 21.74
CA ALA A 31 -6.65 14.32 21.93
C ALA A 31 -5.82 14.83 23.12
N LEU A 32 -5.84 14.11 24.25
CA LEU A 32 -4.99 14.42 25.41
C LEU A 32 -3.50 14.31 25.09
N PHE A 33 -3.08 13.26 24.38
CA PHE A 33 -1.68 13.09 23.95
C PHE A 33 -1.21 14.20 23.02
N VAL A 34 -2.04 14.62 22.06
CA VAL A 34 -1.71 15.72 21.14
C VAL A 34 -1.61 17.05 21.88
N ALA A 35 -2.56 17.34 22.77
CA ALA A 35 -2.54 18.56 23.57
C ALA A 35 -1.29 18.68 24.47
N LYS A 36 -0.74 17.53 24.90
CA LYS A 36 0.41 17.44 25.80
C LYS A 36 1.69 16.97 25.12
N ALA A 37 1.71 16.91 23.79
CA ALA A 37 2.84 16.34 23.04
C ALA A 37 4.19 17.00 23.37
N PRO A 38 4.33 18.34 23.45
CA PRO A 38 5.62 18.96 23.74
C PRO A 38 6.16 18.59 25.14
N GLU A 39 5.29 18.67 26.16
CA GLU A 39 5.63 18.34 27.56
C GLU A 39 6.01 16.86 27.69
N LEU A 40 5.27 15.98 27.01
CA LEU A 40 5.54 14.54 27.02
C LEU A 40 6.89 14.22 26.38
N VAL A 41 7.21 14.84 25.24
CA VAL A 41 8.50 14.65 24.56
C VAL A 41 9.65 15.11 25.46
N GLN A 42 9.52 16.28 26.11
CA GLN A 42 10.53 16.76 27.04
C GLN A 42 10.75 15.77 28.20
N LYS A 43 9.67 15.22 28.75
CA LYS A 43 9.78 14.23 29.83
C LYS A 43 10.43 12.92 29.39
N VAL A 44 10.13 12.45 28.17
CA VAL A 44 10.79 11.26 27.59
C VAL A 44 12.30 11.49 27.45
N LEU A 45 12.72 12.68 27.01
CA LEU A 45 14.14 13.03 26.89
C LEU A 45 14.82 13.05 28.26
N GLU A 46 14.21 13.67 29.28
CA GLU A 46 14.75 13.68 30.64
C GLU A 46 14.97 12.26 31.18
N LEU A 47 13.96 11.38 31.03
CA LEU A 47 14.04 10.00 31.52
C LEU A 47 15.10 9.20 30.77
N ALA A 48 15.18 9.35 29.45
CA ALA A 48 16.21 8.70 28.64
C ALA A 48 17.63 9.16 29.06
N LEU A 49 17.83 10.47 29.22
CA LEU A 49 19.12 11.03 29.65
C LEU A 49 19.48 10.68 31.10
N ALA A 50 18.48 10.40 31.94
CA ALA A 50 18.66 9.89 33.29
C ALA A 50 18.98 8.38 33.36
N GLY A 51 19.03 7.68 32.22
CA GLY A 51 19.43 6.27 32.14
C GLY A 51 18.27 5.27 32.14
N ASP A 52 17.03 5.70 31.94
CA ASP A 52 15.91 4.76 31.73
C ASP A 52 16.13 3.97 30.43
N THR A 53 16.43 2.68 30.56
CA THR A 53 16.76 1.80 29.43
C THR A 53 15.59 1.58 28.48
N THR A 54 14.34 1.70 28.95
CA THR A 54 13.15 1.60 28.11
C THR A 54 12.99 2.85 27.25
N MET A 55 13.18 4.03 27.85
CA MET A 55 13.13 5.30 27.11
C MET A 55 14.30 5.44 26.14
N LEU A 56 15.51 5.03 26.55
CA LEU A 56 16.67 4.98 25.67
C LEU A 56 16.40 4.13 24.42
N ARG A 57 15.88 2.91 24.60
CA ARG A 57 15.53 2.05 23.48
C ARG A 57 14.47 2.67 22.57
N LEU A 58 13.39 3.22 23.14
CA LEU A 58 12.33 3.88 22.35
C LEU A 58 12.85 5.07 21.54
N CYS A 59 13.72 5.90 22.14
CA CYS A 59 14.36 7.02 21.46
C CYS A 59 15.28 6.53 20.34
N VAL A 60 16.13 5.53 20.58
CA VAL A 60 17.02 4.96 19.56
C VAL A 60 16.23 4.36 18.40
N ASP A 61 15.19 3.56 18.67
CA ASP A 61 14.32 2.95 17.65
C ASP A 61 13.58 3.99 16.78
N LYS A 62 13.43 5.23 17.26
CA LYS A 62 12.78 6.34 16.54
C LYS A 62 13.77 7.26 15.82
N ILE A 63 14.94 7.50 16.40
CA ILE A 63 16.00 8.35 15.83
C ILE A 63 16.76 7.58 14.76
N VAL A 64 17.10 6.33 15.04
CA VAL A 64 17.71 5.42 14.08
C VAL A 64 16.54 4.72 13.38
N PRO A 65 16.22 5.06 12.11
CA PRO A 65 15.24 4.29 11.38
C PRO A 65 15.67 2.83 11.42
N SER A 66 14.75 1.92 11.77
CA SER A 66 15.03 0.50 11.56
C SER A 66 15.50 0.36 10.12
N LEU A 67 16.64 -0.30 9.93
CA LEU A 67 17.10 -0.73 8.61
C LEU A 67 16.03 -1.68 8.08
N ARG A 68 14.94 -1.13 7.52
CA ARG A 68 14.20 -1.86 6.51
C ARG A 68 15.27 -2.20 5.47
N PRO A 69 15.35 -3.46 5.02
CA PRO A 69 16.04 -3.75 3.78
C PRO A 69 15.25 -3.03 2.70
N THR A 70 15.52 -1.73 2.52
CA THR A 70 15.16 -1.03 1.31
C THR A 70 16.17 -1.51 0.31
N ASP A 71 15.72 -2.48 -0.47
CA ASP A 71 16.36 -2.87 -1.70
C ASP A 71 16.70 -1.60 -2.49
N GLY A 72 17.98 -1.46 -2.84
CA GLY A 72 18.46 -0.34 -3.62
C GLY A 72 17.80 -0.28 -5.00
N PRO A 73 18.03 0.80 -5.76
CA PRO A 73 17.56 0.90 -7.14
C PRO A 73 17.97 -0.34 -7.93
N ILE A 74 17.00 -0.97 -8.61
CA ILE A 74 17.24 -2.13 -9.45
C ILE A 74 17.36 -1.74 -10.92
N THR A 75 18.27 -2.40 -11.63
CA THR A 75 18.34 -2.36 -13.08
C THR A 75 17.91 -3.72 -13.62
N ILE A 76 16.77 -3.74 -14.31
CA ILE A 76 16.26 -4.94 -14.99
C ILE A 76 16.18 -4.67 -16.49
N ALA A 77 16.78 -5.55 -17.28
CA ALA A 77 16.67 -5.49 -18.73
C ALA A 77 15.38 -6.20 -19.15
N LEU A 78 14.38 -5.42 -19.57
CA LEU A 78 13.18 -5.96 -20.19
C LEU A 78 13.39 -6.05 -21.70
N PRO A 79 12.98 -7.16 -22.35
CA PRO A 79 13.21 -7.40 -23.78
C PRO A 79 12.47 -6.42 -24.70
N GLY A 80 11.63 -5.52 -24.18
CA GLY A 80 10.89 -4.52 -24.97
C GLY A 80 9.78 -5.13 -25.85
N GLY A 81 9.53 -6.42 -25.70
CA GLY A 81 8.50 -7.17 -26.41
C GLY A 81 7.16 -7.14 -25.69
N THR A 82 6.42 -8.23 -25.80
CA THR A 82 5.11 -8.44 -25.18
C THR A 82 5.19 -8.37 -23.65
N LEU A 83 4.05 -8.10 -23.02
CA LEU A 83 3.94 -8.12 -21.56
C LEU A 83 4.29 -9.49 -20.97
N ALA A 84 4.02 -10.57 -21.71
CA ALA A 84 4.39 -11.93 -21.32
C ALA A 84 5.92 -12.12 -21.32
N GLU A 85 6.60 -11.67 -22.38
CA GLU A 85 8.07 -11.74 -22.46
C GLU A 85 8.74 -10.89 -21.36
N ASN A 86 8.21 -9.69 -21.10
CA ASN A 86 8.68 -8.85 -20.01
C ASN A 86 8.44 -9.51 -18.64
N GLY A 87 7.31 -10.18 -18.44
CA GLY A 87 7.03 -10.94 -17.23
C GLY A 87 7.98 -12.13 -17.05
N GLN A 88 8.26 -12.87 -18.11
CA GLN A 88 9.21 -13.99 -18.08
C GLN A 88 10.61 -13.51 -17.71
N ALA A 89 11.07 -12.38 -18.25
CA ALA A 89 12.36 -11.79 -17.89
C ALA A 89 12.48 -11.48 -16.38
N VAL A 90 11.39 -11.09 -15.72
CA VAL A 90 11.36 -10.89 -14.26
C VAL A 90 11.48 -12.22 -13.51
N VAL A 91 10.75 -13.25 -13.96
CA VAL A 91 10.82 -14.60 -13.36
C VAL A 91 12.22 -15.18 -13.47
N ASP A 92 12.88 -15.03 -14.62
CA ASP A 92 14.24 -15.51 -14.84
C ASP A 92 15.27 -14.75 -13.98
N ALA A 93 15.09 -13.42 -13.84
CA ALA A 93 15.93 -12.61 -12.98
C ALA A 93 15.77 -12.96 -11.48
N LEU A 94 14.56 -13.32 -11.05
CA LEU A 94 14.30 -13.85 -9.71
C LEU A 94 14.95 -15.24 -9.52
N ALA A 95 14.75 -16.16 -10.46
CA ALA A 95 15.30 -17.52 -10.38
C ALA A 95 16.83 -17.56 -10.36
N THR A 96 17.48 -16.59 -11.01
CA THR A 96 18.95 -16.44 -11.02
C THR A 96 19.50 -15.63 -9.84
N GLY A 97 18.64 -15.16 -8.93
CA GLY A 97 19.04 -14.39 -7.75
C GLY A 97 19.48 -12.95 -8.04
N LYS A 98 19.20 -12.43 -9.25
CA LYS A 98 19.47 -11.03 -9.60
C LYS A 98 18.45 -10.07 -8.98
N LEU A 99 17.28 -10.58 -8.63
CA LEU A 99 16.24 -9.86 -7.91
C LEU A 99 15.90 -10.57 -6.61
N THR A 100 15.57 -9.80 -5.59
CA THR A 100 14.86 -10.30 -4.42
C THR A 100 13.40 -10.58 -4.77
N THR A 101 12.73 -11.37 -3.94
CA THR A 101 11.30 -11.63 -4.09
C THR A 101 10.48 -10.34 -4.07
N ASP A 102 10.83 -9.39 -3.21
CA ASP A 102 10.12 -8.12 -3.07
C ASP A 102 10.31 -7.23 -4.31
N GLN A 103 11.53 -7.19 -4.86
CA GLN A 103 11.83 -6.51 -6.12
C GLN A 103 11.05 -7.12 -7.29
N ALA A 104 11.05 -8.45 -7.42
CA ALA A 104 10.33 -9.14 -8.48
C ALA A 104 8.82 -8.88 -8.40
N ASN A 105 8.24 -8.92 -7.20
CA ASN A 105 6.83 -8.58 -6.96
C ASN A 105 6.52 -7.13 -7.35
N ALA A 106 7.39 -6.18 -7.01
CA ALA A 106 7.22 -4.78 -7.36
C ALA A 106 7.20 -4.58 -8.89
N VAL A 107 8.16 -5.19 -9.61
CA VAL A 107 8.23 -5.07 -11.09
C VAL A 107 7.04 -5.78 -11.74
N MET A 108 6.66 -6.98 -11.28
CA MET A 108 5.47 -7.67 -11.80
C MET A 108 4.19 -6.86 -11.58
N GLY A 109 4.08 -6.13 -10.47
CA GLY A 109 2.97 -5.21 -10.23
C GLY A 109 2.87 -4.11 -11.30
N VAL A 110 4.00 -3.57 -11.75
CA VAL A 110 4.04 -2.58 -12.84
C VAL A 110 3.57 -3.19 -14.16
N ILE A 111 4.07 -4.39 -14.50
CA ILE A 111 3.68 -5.10 -15.74
C ILE A 111 2.18 -5.42 -15.74
N GLN A 112 1.63 -5.86 -14.61
CA GLN A 112 0.19 -6.10 -14.45
C GLN A 112 -0.63 -4.81 -14.59
N GLY A 113 -0.12 -3.68 -14.09
CA GLY A 113 -0.74 -2.37 -14.29
C GLY A 113 -0.80 -2.00 -15.78
N GLN A 114 0.28 -2.21 -16.51
CA GLN A 114 0.32 -1.99 -17.95
C GLN A 114 -0.63 -2.92 -18.71
N ALA A 115 -0.73 -4.20 -18.32
CA ALA A 115 -1.65 -5.15 -18.92
C ALA A 115 -3.11 -4.69 -18.83
N LYS A 116 -3.53 -4.19 -17.66
CA LYS A 116 -4.88 -3.66 -17.48
C LYS A 116 -5.16 -2.45 -18.35
N ILE A 117 -4.16 -1.57 -18.54
CA ILE A 117 -4.29 -0.39 -19.41
C ILE A 117 -4.50 -0.85 -20.86
N VAL A 118 -3.66 -1.77 -21.34
CA VAL A 118 -3.75 -2.30 -22.71
C VAL A 118 -5.08 -3.03 -22.94
N GLU A 119 -5.51 -3.86 -21.99
CA GLU A 119 -6.79 -4.56 -22.05
C GLU A 119 -7.96 -3.58 -22.11
N THR A 120 -7.93 -2.53 -21.27
CA THR A 120 -8.99 -1.51 -21.26
C THR A 120 -9.06 -0.77 -22.60
N ASP A 121 -7.93 -0.42 -23.19
CA ASP A 121 -7.88 0.24 -24.51
C ASP A 121 -8.39 -0.67 -25.63
N ASP A 122 -7.98 -1.95 -25.65
CA ASP A 122 -8.47 -2.93 -26.63
C ASP A 122 -9.99 -3.12 -26.54
N LEU A 123 -10.50 -3.31 -25.31
CA LEU A 123 -11.93 -3.46 -25.08
C LEU A 123 -12.71 -2.21 -25.50
N ALA A 124 -12.23 -1.01 -25.15
CA ALA A 124 -12.87 0.24 -25.57
C ALA A 124 -12.92 0.36 -27.10
N ARG A 125 -11.84 0.00 -27.80
CA ARG A 125 -11.77 0.02 -29.26
C ARG A 125 -12.76 -0.96 -29.89
N ARG A 126 -12.83 -2.18 -29.35
CA ARG A 126 -13.75 -3.23 -29.84
C ARG A 126 -15.21 -2.88 -29.58
N VAL A 127 -15.53 -2.32 -28.42
CA VAL A 127 -16.88 -1.82 -28.11
C VAL A 127 -17.27 -0.71 -29.08
N ALA A 128 -16.41 0.29 -29.31
CA ALA A 128 -16.70 1.37 -30.24
C ALA A 128 -16.90 0.88 -31.69
N ALA A 129 -16.21 -0.17 -32.12
CA ALA A 129 -16.42 -0.78 -33.43
C ALA A 129 -17.80 -1.46 -33.52
N LEU A 130 -18.18 -2.23 -32.51
CA LEU A 130 -19.50 -2.88 -32.44
C LEU A 130 -20.64 -1.86 -32.37
N GLU A 131 -20.47 -0.79 -31.60
CA GLU A 131 -21.45 0.30 -31.51
C GLU A 131 -21.65 1.01 -32.86
N LYS A 132 -20.60 1.16 -33.67
CA LYS A 132 -20.73 1.70 -35.03
C LYS A 132 -21.48 0.76 -35.96
N GLU A 133 -21.27 -0.55 -35.83
CA GLU A 133 -21.90 -1.55 -36.68
C GLU A 133 -23.37 -1.80 -36.31
N HIS A 134 -23.75 -1.65 -35.04
CA HIS A 134 -25.09 -2.05 -34.55
C HIS A 134 -25.89 -0.92 -33.89
N GLY A 135 -25.29 0.26 -33.67
CA GLY A 135 -25.94 1.44 -33.10
C GLY A 135 -26.59 2.39 -34.13
N ALA A 136 -26.50 2.08 -35.43
CA ALA A 136 -27.29 2.74 -36.46
C ALA A 136 -28.67 2.05 -36.59
N SER A 137 -29.55 2.30 -35.62
CA SER A 137 -30.99 2.00 -35.70
C SER A 137 -31.76 3.00 -34.85
#